data_AF-A0A3S4TQ15-F1
#
_entry.id   AF-A0A3S4TQ15-F1
#
_cell.length_a   1.000
_cell.length_b   1.000
_cell.length_c   1.000
_cell.angle_alpha   90.00
_cell.angle_beta   90.00
_cell.angle_gamma   90.00
#
_symmetry.space_group_name_H-M   'P 1'
#
loop_
_entity.id
_entity.type
_entity.pdbx_description
1 polymer ?
#
loop_
_entity_poly.entity_id
_entity_poly.type
_entity_poly.pdbx_seq_one_letter_code
_entity_poly.pdbx_strand_id
1 'polypeptide(L)'
;MTSPSTNPSSADEKDPAEDLPPGTTPYYARMHKWIKRAVLVCLIALVIEGAFTLPFMAIYYGYPTLNLTQICSELLKVRFSDDALECKYPYPPLGPPEGAEGKDTARDQWGVQPIPGYDRLGFRELVDRYEERMARQAAEQAAQPAG
;
A
#
# COMPACT_ATOMS: atom_id res chain seq x y z
N MET A 1 6.85 86.48 19.93
CA MET A 1 7.90 85.44 19.91
C MET A 1 7.19 84.11 20.10
N THR A 2 7.19 83.28 19.07
CA THR A 2 6.41 82.05 18.93
C THR A 2 7.32 80.82 18.92
N SER A 3 7.07 79.89 19.85
CA SER A 3 7.31 78.43 19.82
C SER A 3 8.76 77.90 19.75
N PRO A 4 9.10 76.65 20.18
CA PRO A 4 8.29 75.41 20.17
C PRO A 4 8.22 74.65 21.52
N SER A 5 7.12 73.98 21.87
CA SER A 5 6.54 72.74 21.30
C SER A 5 7.38 71.49 21.61
N THR A 6 7.12 70.91 22.78
CA THR A 6 7.61 69.61 23.24
C THR A 6 7.04 68.52 22.34
N ASN A 7 7.89 67.86 21.55
CA ASN A 7 7.54 66.64 20.83
C ASN A 7 7.76 65.41 21.74
N PRO A 8 6.99 64.33 21.55
CA PRO A 8 6.96 63.19 22.44
C PRO A 8 8.26 62.39 22.36
N SER A 9 8.72 61.95 23.53
CA SER A 9 9.79 60.96 23.67
C SER A 9 9.48 59.78 22.75
N SER A 10 10.36 59.56 21.79
CA SER A 10 10.43 58.34 20.99
C SER A 10 10.22 57.14 21.92
N ALA A 11 9.22 56.32 21.61
CA ALA A 11 9.13 55.01 22.19
C ALA A 11 10.44 54.28 21.83
N ASP A 12 11.16 53.83 22.86
CA ASP A 12 12.25 52.87 22.71
C ASP A 12 11.72 51.68 21.91
N GLU A 13 12.02 51.64 20.61
CA GLU A 13 12.07 50.38 19.86
C GLU A 13 13.20 49.58 20.49
N LYS A 14 12.86 48.80 21.54
CA LYS A 14 13.75 47.78 22.07
C LYS A 14 14.05 46.80 20.94
N ASP A 15 15.24 46.94 20.38
CA ASP A 15 15.77 46.04 19.38
C ASP A 15 15.79 44.64 20.02
N PRO A 16 15.08 43.63 19.47
CA PRO A 16 14.98 42.28 20.06
C PRO A 16 16.33 41.54 20.15
N ALA A 17 17.42 42.20 19.77
CA ALA A 17 18.80 41.77 19.93
C ALA A 17 19.35 41.95 21.36
N GLU A 18 18.76 42.81 22.21
CA GLU A 18 19.31 43.08 23.56
C GLU A 18 18.73 42.20 24.68
N ASP A 19 17.60 41.52 24.46
CA ASP A 19 16.94 40.64 25.44
C ASP A 19 17.31 39.14 25.28
N LEU A 20 18.53 38.87 24.79
CA LEU A 20 19.02 37.50 24.55
C LEU A 20 19.79 36.98 25.77
N PRO A 21 19.56 35.71 26.21
CA PRO A 21 20.26 35.14 27.35
C PRO A 21 21.79 35.11 27.10
N PRO A 22 22.60 35.38 28.13
CA PRO A 22 24.05 35.46 28.00
C PRO A 22 24.62 34.17 27.41
N GLY A 23 25.37 34.30 26.32
CA GLY A 23 25.92 33.17 25.55
C GLY A 23 25.24 32.92 24.20
N THR A 24 24.17 33.66 23.86
CA THR A 24 23.57 33.63 22.50
C THR A 24 23.93 34.89 21.72
N THR A 25 24.59 34.75 20.56
CA THR A 25 24.86 35.90 19.69
C THR A 25 23.58 36.29 18.94
N PRO A 26 23.35 37.58 18.62
CA PRO A 26 22.13 38.04 17.93
C PRO A 26 21.92 37.35 16.57
N TYR A 27 23.02 36.89 15.96
CA TYR A 27 23.00 36.09 14.73
C TYR A 27 22.23 34.77 14.88
N TYR A 28 22.30 34.10 16.03
CA TYR A 28 21.69 32.79 16.26
C TYR A 28 20.32 32.83 16.97
N ALA A 29 19.85 34.01 17.36
CA ALA A 29 18.60 34.23 18.11
C ALA A 29 17.36 33.54 17.50
N ARG A 30 17.30 33.45 16.16
CA ARG A 30 16.18 32.85 15.43
C ARG A 30 16.52 31.49 14.81
N MET A 31 17.76 31.01 14.94
CA MET A 31 18.23 29.78 14.30
C MET A 31 17.37 28.59 14.69
N HIS A 32 17.06 28.45 15.99
CA HIS A 32 16.26 27.33 16.48
C HIS A 32 14.81 27.34 15.96
N LYS A 33 14.24 28.53 15.68
CA LYS A 33 12.90 28.65 15.08
C LYS A 33 12.90 28.19 13.62
N TRP A 34 13.94 28.54 12.85
CA TRP A 34 14.07 28.13 11.45
C TRP A 34 14.40 26.65 11.30
N ILE A 35 15.31 26.12 12.12
CA ILE A 35 15.63 24.69 12.13
C ILE A 35 14.37 23.88 12.47
N LYS A 36 13.62 24.27 13.51
CA LYS A 36 12.36 23.59 13.85
C LYS A 36 11.35 23.59 12.69
N ARG A 37 11.21 24.72 11.99
CA ARG A 37 10.31 24.82 10.82
C ARG A 37 10.78 23.94 9.66
N ALA A 38 12.08 23.97 9.34
CA ALA A 38 12.65 23.15 8.27
C ALA A 38 12.51 21.65 8.59
N VAL A 39 12.85 21.24 9.81
CA VAL A 39 12.71 19.85 10.26
C VAL A 39 11.24 19.43 10.25
N LEU A 40 10.31 20.29 10.70
CA LEU A 40 8.88 19.99 10.65
C LEU A 40 8.40 19.76 9.21
N VAL A 41 8.81 20.60 8.26
CA VAL A 41 8.46 20.42 6.84
C VAL A 41 9.05 19.14 6.29
N CYS A 42 10.33 18.84 6.58
CA CYS A 42 10.95 17.58 6.15
C CYS A 42 10.24 16.35 6.74
N LEU A 43 9.84 16.38 8.01
CA LEU A 43 9.09 15.29 8.63
C LEU A 43 7.73 15.08 7.95
N ILE A 44 7.01 16.16 7.65
CA ILE A 44 5.74 16.07 6.92
C ILE A 44 5.96 15.50 5.52
N ALA A 45 7.00 15.93 4.82
CA ALA A 45 7.34 15.42 3.49
C ALA A 45 7.62 13.90 3.51
N LEU A 46 8.40 13.41 4.48
CA LEU A 46 8.68 11.98 4.64
C LEU A 46 7.41 11.17 4.94
N VAL A 47 6.50 11.71 5.75
CA VAL A 47 5.21 11.05 6.01
C VAL A 47 4.38 10.98 4.74
N ILE A 48 4.30 12.05 3.96
CA ILE A 48 3.56 12.07 2.70
C ILE A 48 4.18 11.08 1.71
N GLU A 49 5.49 11.09 1.54
CA GLU A 49 6.21 10.16 0.67
C GLU A 49 5.93 8.70 1.05
N GLY A 50 6.07 8.35 2.33
CA GLY A 50 5.78 6.99 2.81
C GLY A 50 4.29 6.62 2.71
N ALA A 51 3.39 7.53 3.09
CA ALA A 51 1.95 7.28 3.13
C ALA A 51 1.34 7.07 1.75
N PHE A 52 1.86 7.72 0.71
CA PHE A 52 1.37 7.55 -0.66
C PHE A 52 2.09 6.46 -1.44
N THR A 53 3.27 6.03 -1.02
CA THR A 53 4.00 4.95 -1.69
C THR A 53 3.20 3.64 -1.70
N LEU A 54 2.67 3.18 -0.56
CA LEU A 54 1.92 1.92 -0.49
C LEU A 54 0.57 1.94 -1.23
N PRO A 55 -0.29 2.98 -1.08
CA PRO A 55 -1.52 3.09 -1.86
C PRO A 55 -1.26 3.15 -3.37
N PHE A 56 -0.23 3.89 -3.82
CA PHE A 56 0.11 3.95 -5.24
C PHE A 56 0.59 2.59 -5.76
N MET A 57 1.45 1.91 -4.99
CA MET A 57 1.88 0.55 -5.29
C MET A 57 0.70 -0.44 -5.35
N ALA A 58 -0.26 -0.34 -4.42
CA ALA A 58 -1.44 -1.20 -4.40
C ALA A 58 -2.36 -0.92 -5.61
N ILE A 59 -2.51 0.33 -6.04
CA ILE A 59 -3.27 0.65 -7.26
C ILE A 59 -2.55 0.07 -8.49
N TYR A 60 -1.22 0.21 -8.59
CA TYR A 60 -0.44 -0.22 -9.75
C TYR A 60 -0.33 -1.76 -9.85
N TYR A 61 0.05 -2.43 -8.76
CA TYR A 61 0.25 -3.89 -8.73
C TYR A 61 -1.04 -4.69 -8.45
N GLY A 62 -2.10 -4.03 -7.95
CA GLY A 62 -3.35 -4.65 -7.57
C GLY A 62 -3.55 -4.67 -6.05
N TYR A 63 -4.76 -4.32 -5.61
CA TYR A 63 -5.10 -4.33 -4.19
C TYR A 63 -5.47 -5.76 -3.75
N PRO A 64 -4.94 -6.28 -2.63
CA PRO A 64 -5.23 -7.62 -2.17
C PRO A 64 -6.66 -7.69 -1.59
N THR A 65 -7.64 -7.92 -2.46
CA THR A 65 -9.05 -8.15 -2.06
C THR A 65 -9.32 -9.61 -1.67
N LEU A 66 -8.47 -10.54 -2.14
CA LEU A 66 -8.57 -11.98 -1.88
C LEU A 66 -7.81 -12.39 -0.62
N ASN A 67 -8.35 -13.37 0.12
CA ASN A 67 -7.67 -14.02 1.24
C ASN A 67 -6.55 -14.96 0.75
N LEU A 68 -5.55 -15.24 1.59
CA LEU A 68 -4.43 -16.14 1.28
C LEU A 68 -4.89 -17.52 0.79
N THR A 69 -5.94 -18.08 1.38
CA THR A 69 -6.51 -19.37 0.95
C THR A 69 -7.22 -19.29 -0.40
N GLN A 70 -7.87 -18.17 -0.69
CA GLN A 70 -8.49 -17.91 -2.00
C GLN A 70 -7.41 -17.73 -3.06
N ILE A 71 -6.39 -16.93 -2.80
CA ILE A 71 -5.23 -16.74 -3.69
C ILE A 71 -4.58 -18.09 -4.00
N CYS A 72 -4.35 -18.91 -2.97
CA CYS A 72 -3.81 -20.26 -3.15
C CYS A 72 -4.70 -21.10 -4.07
N SER A 73 -6.01 -21.08 -3.85
CA SER A 73 -6.97 -21.81 -4.68
C SER A 73 -6.93 -21.33 -6.13
N GLU A 74 -6.96 -20.01 -6.36
CA GLU A 74 -6.91 -19.43 -7.70
C GLU A 74 -5.61 -19.74 -8.44
N LEU A 75 -4.47 -19.67 -7.76
CA LEU A 75 -3.19 -20.07 -8.35
C LEU A 75 -3.16 -21.55 -8.69
N LEU A 76 -3.79 -22.40 -7.88
CA LEU A 76 -3.90 -23.84 -8.12
C LEU A 76 -4.75 -24.13 -9.36
N LYS A 77 -5.90 -23.46 -9.49
CA LYS A 77 -6.80 -23.55 -10.64
C LYS A 77 -6.11 -23.13 -11.93
N VAL A 78 -5.32 -22.07 -11.88
CA VAL A 78 -4.53 -21.59 -13.03
C VAL A 78 -3.42 -22.58 -13.40
N ARG A 79 -2.66 -23.05 -12.40
CA ARG A 79 -1.57 -24.01 -12.59
C ARG A 79 -2.05 -25.31 -13.24
N PHE A 80 -3.18 -25.84 -12.77
CA PHE A 80 -3.73 -27.12 -13.24
C PHE A 80 -4.81 -26.95 -14.31
N SER A 81 -5.11 -25.72 -14.74
CA SER A 81 -6.19 -25.43 -15.71
C SER A 81 -7.53 -26.08 -15.35
N ASP A 82 -7.84 -26.14 -14.05
CA ASP A 82 -9.00 -26.84 -13.50
C ASP A 82 -9.69 -25.96 -12.45
N ASP A 83 -10.94 -25.58 -12.74
CA ASP A 83 -11.73 -24.68 -11.90
C ASP A 83 -12.23 -25.34 -10.60
N ALA A 84 -12.20 -26.66 -10.49
CA ALA A 84 -12.69 -27.40 -9.33
C ALA A 84 -11.64 -27.57 -8.22
N LEU A 85 -10.37 -27.24 -8.49
CA LEU A 85 -9.30 -27.40 -7.51
C LEU A 85 -9.34 -26.30 -6.43
N GLU A 86 -9.32 -26.70 -5.16
CA GLU A 86 -9.27 -25.78 -4.03
C GLU A 86 -8.07 -26.06 -3.13
N CYS A 87 -7.53 -24.99 -2.56
CA CYS A 87 -6.43 -25.07 -1.61
C CYS A 87 -6.97 -25.50 -0.23
N LYS A 88 -6.63 -26.71 0.18
CA LYS A 88 -7.04 -27.28 1.48
C LYS A 88 -6.10 -26.76 2.58
N TYR A 89 -6.60 -25.94 3.49
CA TYR A 89 -5.83 -25.46 4.66
C TYR A 89 -6.59 -25.70 5.97
N PRO A 90 -6.00 -26.35 6.99
CA PRO A 90 -4.68 -26.99 6.99
C PRO A 90 -4.65 -28.28 6.13
N TYR A 91 -3.48 -28.63 5.60
CA TYR A 91 -3.36 -29.86 4.79
C TYR A 91 -3.56 -31.11 5.66
N PRO A 92 -4.34 -32.11 5.22
CA PRO A 92 -4.50 -33.34 5.97
C PRO A 92 -3.15 -34.07 6.12
N PRO A 93 -2.79 -34.52 7.34
CA PRO A 93 -1.47 -35.11 7.62
C PRO A 93 -1.20 -36.42 6.87
N LEU A 94 -2.24 -37.10 6.37
CA LEU A 94 -2.15 -38.29 5.51
C LEU A 94 -2.86 -38.07 4.16
N GLY A 95 -2.92 -36.82 3.70
CA GLY A 95 -3.47 -36.51 2.39
C GLY A 95 -2.62 -37.06 1.23
N PRO A 96 -3.19 -37.15 0.02
CA PRO A 96 -2.40 -37.34 -1.20
C PRO A 96 -1.34 -36.22 -1.32
N PRO A 97 -0.30 -36.33 -2.15
CA PRO A 97 0.62 -35.21 -2.36
C PRO A 97 -0.11 -34.02 -3.02
N GLU A 98 0.10 -32.81 -2.51
CA GLU A 98 -0.46 -31.58 -3.10
C GLU A 98 -0.06 -31.47 -4.57
N GLY A 99 -1.06 -31.41 -5.46
CA GLY A 99 -0.85 -31.31 -6.91
C GLY A 99 -0.85 -32.62 -7.69
N ALA A 100 -1.13 -33.78 -7.06
CA ALA A 100 -1.43 -35.00 -7.80
C ALA A 100 -2.83 -34.98 -8.44
N GLU A 101 -3.82 -34.38 -7.76
CA GLU A 101 -5.22 -34.36 -8.20
C GLU A 101 -5.42 -33.58 -9.52
N GLY A 102 -4.61 -32.55 -9.79
CA GLY A 102 -4.72 -31.73 -11.01
C GLY A 102 -3.71 -32.07 -12.12
N LYS A 103 -2.91 -33.12 -11.96
CA LYS A 103 -1.81 -33.42 -12.89
C LYS A 103 -2.30 -33.70 -14.32
N ASP A 104 -3.46 -34.34 -14.45
CA ASP A 104 -4.02 -34.75 -15.73
C ASP A 104 -4.68 -33.60 -16.50
N THR A 105 -5.12 -32.56 -15.80
CA THR A 105 -5.71 -31.34 -16.36
C THR A 105 -4.66 -30.27 -16.67
N ALA A 106 -3.47 -30.39 -16.07
CA ALA A 106 -2.34 -29.50 -16.29
C ALA A 106 -1.93 -29.45 -17.77
N ARG A 107 -1.68 -28.24 -18.27
CA ARG A 107 -1.13 -28.02 -19.63
C ARG A 107 0.40 -28.04 -19.67
N ASP A 108 1.04 -28.28 -18.52
CA ASP A 108 2.49 -28.27 -18.36
C ASP A 108 3.14 -29.49 -19.04
N GLN A 109 4.32 -29.29 -19.61
CA GLN A 109 5.13 -30.39 -20.14
C GLN A 109 5.94 -31.00 -19.00
N TRP A 110 5.55 -32.20 -18.56
CA TRP A 110 6.22 -32.93 -17.49
C TRP A 110 7.48 -33.64 -17.99
N GLY A 111 8.58 -33.53 -17.26
CA GLY A 111 9.87 -34.14 -17.61
C GLY A 111 10.95 -33.86 -16.57
N VAL A 112 12.22 -34.12 -16.91
CA VAL A 112 13.37 -33.81 -16.02
C VAL A 112 13.49 -32.30 -15.79
N GLN A 113 13.11 -31.49 -16.79
CA GLN A 113 12.96 -30.04 -16.68
C GLN A 113 11.54 -29.68 -17.14
N PRO A 114 10.57 -29.59 -16.21
CA PRO A 114 9.20 -29.29 -16.57
C PRO A 114 9.09 -27.87 -17.11
N ILE A 115 8.34 -27.70 -18.20
CA ILE A 115 8.09 -26.38 -18.81
C ILE A 115 6.66 -25.96 -18.45
N PRO A 116 6.49 -24.82 -17.77
CA PRO A 116 5.17 -24.30 -17.45
C PRO A 116 4.44 -23.89 -18.74
N GLY A 117 3.21 -24.38 -18.90
CA GLY A 117 2.30 -24.05 -20.00
C GLY A 117 1.26 -22.99 -19.63
N TYR A 118 1.25 -22.54 -18.37
CA TYR A 118 0.41 -21.44 -17.91
C TYR A 118 0.99 -20.07 -18.31
N ASP A 119 0.11 -19.12 -18.60
CA ASP A 119 0.51 -17.75 -18.93
C ASP A 119 0.96 -16.99 -17.66
N ARG A 120 1.75 -15.93 -17.84
CA ARG A 120 2.18 -15.07 -16.72
C ARG A 120 0.99 -14.27 -16.20
N LEU A 121 0.33 -14.78 -15.17
CA LEU A 121 -0.76 -14.05 -14.52
C LEU A 121 -0.28 -12.91 -13.63
N GLY A 122 -0.89 -11.74 -13.80
CA GLY A 122 -0.86 -10.67 -12.82
C GLY A 122 -1.87 -10.90 -11.68
N PHE A 123 -1.67 -10.25 -10.53
CA PHE A 123 -2.59 -10.37 -9.40
C PHE A 123 -3.99 -9.79 -9.71
N ARG A 124 -4.05 -8.67 -10.44
CA ARG A 124 -5.32 -8.08 -10.88
C ARG A 124 -6.16 -9.06 -11.71
N GLU A 125 -5.51 -9.70 -12.68
CA GLU A 125 -6.16 -10.69 -13.53
C GLU A 125 -6.66 -11.90 -12.72
N LEU A 126 -5.94 -12.30 -11.66
CA LEU A 126 -6.38 -13.34 -10.75
C LEU A 126 -7.69 -12.96 -10.04
N VAL A 127 -7.80 -11.69 -9.58
CA VAL A 127 -9.01 -11.14 -8.95
C VAL A 127 -10.16 -11.10 -9.96
N ASP A 128 -9.93 -10.59 -11.16
CA ASP A 128 -10.94 -10.51 -12.22
C ASP A 128 -11.53 -11.89 -12.53
N ARG A 129 -10.66 -12.90 -12.72
CA ARG A 129 -11.09 -14.30 -12.96
C ARG A 129 -11.87 -14.89 -11.78
N TYR A 130 -11.52 -14.53 -10.54
CA TYR A 130 -12.28 -14.96 -9.37
C TYR A 130 -13.67 -14.32 -9.35
N GLU A 131 -13.76 -13.00 -9.53
CA GLU A 131 -15.02 -12.26 -9.51
C GLU A 131 -15.96 -12.69 -10.64
N GLU A 132 -15.44 -12.88 -11.85
CA GLU A 132 -16.19 -13.42 -12.99
C GLU A 132 -16.80 -14.79 -12.66
N ARG A 133 -16.03 -15.68 -12.03
CA ARG A 133 -16.54 -17.02 -11.66
C ARG A 133 -17.60 -16.95 -10.57
N MET A 134 -17.38 -16.11 -9.55
CA MET A 134 -18.39 -15.88 -8.50
C MET A 134 -19.68 -15.30 -9.10
N ALA A 135 -19.57 -14.38 -10.06
CA ALA A 135 -20.73 -13.83 -10.75
C ALA A 135 -21.47 -14.88 -11.58
N ARG A 136 -20.76 -15.76 -12.29
CA ARG A 136 -21.37 -16.90 -13.01
C ARG A 136 -22.14 -17.84 -12.07
N GLN A 137 -21.51 -18.25 -10.97
CA GLN A 137 -22.14 -19.13 -9.98
C GLN A 137 -23.37 -18.48 -9.33
N ALA A 138 -23.30 -17.19 -8.99
CA ALA A 138 -24.43 -16.46 -8.43
C ALA A 138 -25.60 -16.36 -9.43
N ALA A 139 -25.32 -16.14 -10.71
CA ALA A 139 -26.34 -16.12 -11.76
C ALA A 139 -26.98 -17.51 -11.96
N GLU A 140 -26.20 -18.59 -11.93
CA GLU A 140 -26.70 -19.97 -12.01
C GLU A 140 -27.59 -20.32 -10.82
N GLN A 141 -27.22 -19.90 -9.61
CA GLN A 141 -28.04 -20.10 -8.41
C GLN A 141 -29.34 -19.29 -8.45
N ALA A 142 -29.30 -18.05 -8.95
CA ALA A 142 -30.48 -17.21 -9.11
C ALA A 142 -31.43 -17.73 -10.22
N ALA A 143 -30.89 -18.41 -11.23
CA ALA A 143 -31.65 -19.00 -12.33
C ALA A 143 -32.21 -20.41 -12.00
N GLN A 144 -31.75 -21.06 -10.93
CA GLN A 144 -32.35 -22.30 -10.44
C GLN A 144 -33.69 -21.98 -9.75
N PRO A 145 -34.85 -22.35 -10.33
CA PRO A 145 -36.12 -22.13 -9.67
C PRO A 145 -36.18 -22.97 -8.39
N ALA A 146 -36.68 -22.37 -7.31
CA ALA A 146 -36.98 -23.10 -6.08
C ALA A 146 -37.96 -24.24 -6.42
N GLY A 147 -37.44 -25.47 -6.44
CA GLY A 147 -38.21 -26.70 -6.58
C GLY A 147 -38.98 -27.02 -5.31
#